data_AF-A0A3B8N913-F1
#
_entry.id   AF-A0A3B8N913-F1
#
_cell.length_a   1.000
_cell.length_b   1.000
_cell.length_c   1.000
_cell.angle_alpha   90.00
_cell.angle_beta   90.00
_cell.angle_gamma   90.00
#
_symmetry.space_group_name_H-M   'P 1'
#
loop_
_entity.id
_entity.type
_entity.pdbx_description
1 polymer ?
#
loop_
_entity_poly.entity_id
_entity_poly.type
_entity_poly.pdbx_seq_one_letter_code
_entity_poly.pdbx_strand_id
1 'polypeptide(L)'
;MLFVALSLAACEPTDNLSLEIKEIITDLTTIKVVYDFTPSHGRNPSLLVTEGRVPQSTSDGILLDGPDPTFVLPEAGKYDLYFTLVEKNRFVSPPVAKEVNAFSDKPERPDFDFSIQSGILTVQLSSIDDSITCYFVEYAGSEYSSKDGQFSFEVTRGKEVTLRAWSVRQDGSPSDPIEEILDLSIDNPPEVSLKVPKPYVGNVIQVELADDWDQPEDLEVIASSGDYRFYFNESVLYPEVQLPEGSHFIIVSVIDSSGNMTNKTTPVYVTKTPSPRIPELLIEEGTFRRAIWQFEDASIKLQRFWNGAWIDHIVPQEGVSSVVISREGMSERGDFYRIHASSPEHLYIPSIPVFAKESQFRRFTAENVVSFMGSDALLSTGNTFRLVGNLTVWQGTVVRIEPGVEFVFPRGNNLIVSGVLDIDGRQNRVSISSPSVMGTISVTQGGSIIARGVDFSRTRLVVRGANIVVLEDCVLSDGLRIDGARSVQIYSSKILSSFFIGNADEVFIDGSIVNAETITLTHSAFVSISRSDMSADEIVIEQSNVRFIDSSIEAQLSVTERFSAVVMAKCSLSVGAFTILSGSSVQIENPKIMVDESQVSLANFSRLSFSEYALKSLRIVADRTSIATAFK
;
A
#
# COMPACT_ATOMS: atom_id res chain seq x y z
N MET A 1 13.99 18.05 108.67
CA MET A 1 12.97 18.24 107.60
C MET A 1 13.66 17.78 106.32
N LEU A 2 13.46 16.60 105.74
CA LEU A 2 12.24 15.85 105.40
C LEU A 2 11.21 16.72 104.66
N PHE A 3 11.20 16.66 103.33
CA PHE A 3 10.00 16.47 102.50
C PHE A 3 10.38 16.11 101.04
N VAL A 4 9.52 15.31 100.43
CA VAL A 4 9.62 14.49 99.21
C VAL A 4 9.36 15.29 97.92
N ALA A 5 9.98 14.90 96.80
CA ALA A 5 9.44 15.07 95.45
C ALA A 5 9.78 13.87 94.56
N LEU A 6 8.76 13.40 93.83
CA LEU A 6 8.69 12.19 93.02
C LEU A 6 9.71 12.11 91.88
N SER A 7 10.18 10.90 91.59
CA SER A 7 10.43 10.47 90.21
C SER A 7 9.88 9.05 90.00
N LEU A 8 9.13 8.90 88.92
CA LEU A 8 8.45 7.69 88.48
C LEU A 8 9.45 6.56 88.21
N ALA A 9 9.21 5.39 88.79
CA ALA A 9 9.79 4.14 88.36
C ALA A 9 8.70 3.30 87.68
N ALA A 10 8.85 3.14 86.38
CA ALA A 10 8.19 2.22 85.44
C ALA A 10 9.03 2.32 84.15
N CYS A 11 9.33 1.34 83.31
CA CYS A 11 9.22 -0.11 83.24
C CYS A 11 10.18 -0.53 82.07
N GLU A 12 10.64 -1.78 82.01
CA GLU A 12 11.60 -2.43 81.07
C GLU A 12 11.86 -1.81 79.66
N PRO A 13 13.11 -1.84 79.14
CA PRO A 13 13.35 -1.73 77.71
C PRO A 13 12.93 -3.06 77.03
N THR A 14 12.05 -2.97 76.04
CA THR A 14 11.63 -4.11 75.21
C THR A 14 12.76 -4.51 74.27
N ASP A 15 13.29 -5.72 74.42
CA ASP A 15 14.25 -6.37 73.52
C ASP A 15 13.59 -6.76 72.19
N ASN A 16 13.09 -5.80 71.42
CA ASN A 16 12.49 -6.09 70.11
C ASN A 16 13.60 -6.34 69.07
N LEU A 17 13.64 -7.57 68.56
CA LEU A 17 14.41 -7.99 67.39
C LEU A 17 13.73 -7.49 66.10
N SER A 18 14.54 -7.16 65.10
CA SER A 18 14.08 -6.93 63.73
C SER A 18 14.26 -8.21 62.92
N LEU A 19 13.18 -8.68 62.30
CA LEU A 19 13.17 -9.84 61.39
C LEU A 19 13.20 -9.35 59.95
N GLU A 20 14.04 -9.97 59.11
CA GLU A 20 14.07 -9.77 57.67
C GLU A 20 13.95 -11.12 56.96
N ILE A 21 12.95 -11.26 56.09
CA ILE A 21 12.80 -12.44 55.21
C ILE A 21 13.54 -12.14 53.91
N LYS A 22 14.68 -12.81 53.70
CA LYS A 22 15.54 -12.62 52.53
C LYS A 22 14.98 -13.33 51.31
N GLU A 23 14.55 -14.57 51.48
CA GLU A 23 14.10 -15.43 50.39
C GLU A 23 13.06 -16.43 50.90
N ILE A 24 12.06 -16.72 50.07
CA ILE A 24 11.13 -17.82 50.26
C ILE A 24 11.25 -18.70 49.03
N ILE A 25 11.63 -19.96 49.25
CA ILE A 25 11.80 -20.96 48.19
C ILE A 25 10.63 -21.92 48.31
N THR A 26 9.85 -22.05 47.24
CA THR A 26 8.70 -22.95 47.19
C THR A 26 9.03 -24.15 46.30
N ASP A 27 8.91 -25.36 46.85
CA ASP A 27 8.95 -26.61 46.11
C ASP A 27 7.58 -27.31 46.27
N LEU A 28 6.71 -27.13 45.27
CA LEU A 28 5.29 -27.52 45.31
C LEU A 28 4.57 -26.90 46.52
N THR A 29 4.21 -27.68 47.53
CA THR A 29 3.62 -27.20 48.78
C THR A 29 4.62 -27.06 49.93
N THR A 30 5.89 -27.41 49.71
CA THR A 30 6.96 -27.29 50.71
C THR A 30 7.61 -25.91 50.61
N ILE A 31 7.61 -25.17 51.72
CA ILE A 31 8.14 -23.81 51.80
C ILE A 31 9.38 -23.80 52.68
N LYS A 32 10.50 -23.36 52.11
CA LYS A 32 11.73 -23.06 52.83
C LYS A 32 11.87 -21.54 52.99
N VAL A 33 12.19 -21.09 54.19
CA VAL A 33 12.33 -19.66 54.49
C VAL A 33 13.77 -19.35 54.87
N VAL A 34 14.37 -18.39 54.17
CA VAL A 34 15.68 -17.84 54.52
C VAL A 34 15.47 -16.49 55.17
N TYR A 35 15.90 -16.35 56.41
CA TYR A 35 15.68 -15.14 57.19
C TYR A 35 16.89 -14.78 58.05
N ASP A 36 17.02 -13.47 58.32
CA ASP A 36 17.97 -12.92 59.26
C ASP A 36 17.23 -12.15 60.34
N PHE A 37 17.88 -11.96 61.49
CA PHE A 37 17.37 -11.05 62.51
C PHE A 37 18.47 -10.33 63.27
N THR A 38 18.16 -9.13 63.75
CA THR A 38 19.11 -8.27 64.47
C THR A 38 18.49 -7.68 65.73
N PRO A 39 19.27 -7.55 66.82
CA PRO A 39 20.63 -8.07 67.01
C PRO A 39 20.66 -9.58 67.33
N SER A 40 21.63 -10.31 66.77
CA SER A 40 21.68 -11.78 66.84
C SER A 40 22.37 -12.38 68.09
N HIS A 41 22.92 -11.54 68.99
CA HIS A 41 23.80 -11.84 70.15
C HIS A 41 23.61 -13.21 70.88
N GLY A 42 23.94 -14.34 70.22
CA GLY A 42 23.77 -15.69 70.75
C GLY A 42 22.31 -16.10 71.01
N ARG A 43 21.33 -15.36 70.47
CA ARG A 43 19.90 -15.66 70.58
C ARG A 43 19.48 -16.62 69.46
N ASN A 44 18.59 -17.57 69.79
CA ASN A 44 17.98 -18.51 68.84
C ASN A 44 16.45 -18.46 68.99
N PRO A 45 15.80 -17.37 68.57
CA PRO A 45 14.35 -17.29 68.51
C PRO A 45 13.80 -18.30 67.49
N SER A 46 12.66 -18.91 67.82
CA SER A 46 11.89 -19.72 66.87
C SER A 46 11.11 -18.81 65.92
N LEU A 47 10.93 -19.22 64.67
CA LEU A 47 10.12 -18.50 63.69
C LEU A 47 8.68 -19.03 63.71
N LEU A 48 7.73 -18.18 64.10
CA LEU A 48 6.30 -18.46 63.98
C LEU A 48 5.80 -18.03 62.60
N VAL A 49 5.15 -18.94 61.90
CA VAL A 49 4.48 -18.69 60.62
C VAL A 49 2.96 -18.79 60.81
N THR A 50 2.23 -17.71 60.52
CA THR A 50 0.76 -17.70 60.51
C THR A 50 0.19 -17.36 59.14
N GLU A 51 -0.89 -18.04 58.78
CA GLU A 51 -1.56 -17.88 57.49
C GLU A 51 -2.73 -16.87 57.57
N GLY A 52 -2.84 -15.99 56.57
CA GLY A 52 -3.98 -15.09 56.31
C GLY A 52 -4.15 -13.93 57.29
N ARG A 53 -3.48 -13.95 58.44
CA ARG A 53 -3.59 -12.91 59.48
C ARG A 53 -2.33 -12.76 60.32
N VAL A 54 -2.18 -11.56 60.88
CA VAL A 54 -1.19 -11.24 61.92
C VAL A 54 -1.41 -12.12 63.16
N PRO A 55 -0.35 -12.73 63.74
CA PRO A 55 -0.48 -13.57 64.92
C PRO A 55 -0.93 -12.78 66.15
N GLN A 56 -1.86 -13.33 66.93
CA GLN A 56 -2.32 -12.79 68.22
C GLN A 56 -1.76 -13.60 69.41
N SER A 57 -1.42 -14.86 69.18
CA SER A 57 -0.82 -15.80 70.13
C SER A 57 0.28 -16.63 69.47
N THR A 58 1.24 -17.11 70.26
CA THR A 58 2.30 -18.02 69.81
C THR A 58 1.79 -19.41 69.42
N SER A 59 0.50 -19.69 69.67
CA SER A 59 -0.22 -20.89 69.25
C SER A 59 -0.94 -20.75 67.91
N ASP A 60 -0.91 -19.58 67.26
CA ASP A 60 -1.75 -19.28 66.08
C ASP A 60 -1.23 -19.88 64.77
N GLY A 61 -0.07 -20.55 64.80
CA GLY A 61 0.56 -21.09 63.61
C GLY A 61 1.68 -22.07 63.91
N ILE A 62 2.58 -22.23 62.95
CA ILE A 62 3.65 -23.23 62.98
C ILE A 62 4.92 -22.59 63.55
N LEU A 63 5.45 -23.17 64.62
CA LEU A 63 6.74 -22.79 65.21
C LEU A 63 7.85 -23.61 64.56
N LEU A 64 8.84 -22.92 63.99
CA LEU A 64 9.96 -23.51 63.28
C LEU A 64 11.27 -23.13 63.96
N ASP A 65 12.14 -24.13 64.14
CA ASP A 65 13.44 -23.97 64.80
C ASP A 65 14.59 -24.16 63.80
N GLY A 66 15.66 -23.39 63.96
CA GLY A 66 16.89 -23.50 63.17
C GLY A 66 17.04 -22.42 62.09
N PRO A 67 18.21 -22.36 61.41
CA PRO A 67 18.56 -21.25 60.51
C PRO A 67 17.83 -21.27 59.15
N ASP A 68 17.31 -22.42 58.72
CA ASP A 68 16.70 -22.65 57.40
C ASP A 68 15.38 -23.44 57.54
N PRO A 69 14.36 -22.91 58.24
CA PRO A 69 13.16 -23.63 58.57
C PRO A 69 12.34 -23.97 57.31
N THR A 70 11.79 -25.18 57.30
CA THR A 70 10.94 -25.69 56.21
C THR A 70 9.61 -26.15 56.78
N PHE A 71 8.51 -25.86 56.09
CA PHE A 71 7.16 -26.30 56.45
C PHE A 71 6.35 -26.65 55.20
N VAL A 72 5.22 -27.31 55.37
CA VAL A 72 4.36 -27.76 54.26
C VAL A 72 3.00 -27.08 54.36
N LEU A 73 2.55 -26.50 53.25
CA LEU A 73 1.20 -25.95 53.08
C LEU A 73 0.22 -27.08 52.71
N PRO A 74 -1.04 -27.01 53.17
CA PRO A 74 -1.97 -28.12 53.04
C PRO A 74 -2.46 -28.36 51.60
N GLU A 75 -2.56 -27.32 50.79
CA GLU A 75 -3.06 -27.38 49.41
C GLU A 75 -2.26 -26.43 48.50
N ALA A 76 -2.46 -26.55 47.19
CA ALA A 76 -1.97 -25.58 46.23
C ALA A 76 -2.82 -24.31 46.30
N GLY A 77 -2.19 -23.15 46.19
CA GLY A 77 -2.90 -21.89 46.25
C GLY A 77 -1.99 -20.71 46.59
N LYS A 78 -2.63 -19.56 46.69
CA LYS A 78 -2.00 -18.30 47.05
C LYS A 78 -2.20 -18.03 48.53
N TYR A 79 -1.10 -17.84 49.26
CA TYR A 79 -1.07 -17.72 50.71
C TYR A 79 -0.44 -16.39 51.15
N ASP A 80 -1.14 -15.66 52.01
CA ASP A 80 -0.57 -14.52 52.73
C ASP A 80 0.02 -15.01 54.05
N LEU A 81 1.36 -15.09 54.14
CA LEU A 81 2.05 -15.60 55.31
C LEU A 81 2.66 -14.48 56.13
N TYR A 82 2.52 -14.58 57.45
CA TYR A 82 3.09 -13.66 58.43
C TYR A 82 4.16 -14.38 59.25
N PHE A 83 5.37 -13.83 59.25
CA PHE A 83 6.54 -14.37 59.92
C PHE A 83 6.86 -13.54 61.16
N THR A 84 7.01 -14.16 62.33
CA THR A 84 7.26 -13.47 63.61
C THR A 84 8.24 -14.25 64.48
N LEU A 85 9.21 -13.58 65.09
CA LEU A 85 10.16 -14.23 66.01
C LEU A 85 9.53 -14.42 67.39
N VAL A 86 9.76 -15.60 67.97
CA VAL A 86 9.24 -16.00 69.28
C VAL A 86 10.36 -16.50 70.17
N GLU A 87 10.44 -15.98 71.40
CA GLU A 87 11.26 -16.56 72.48
C GLU A 87 10.42 -16.76 73.73
N LYS A 88 10.54 -17.94 74.36
CA LYS A 88 9.87 -18.25 75.65
C LYS A 88 8.36 -17.91 75.64
N ASN A 89 7.67 -18.24 74.55
CA ASN A 89 6.25 -17.94 74.29
C ASN A 89 5.88 -16.45 74.24
N ARG A 90 6.83 -15.55 73.94
CA ARG A 90 6.56 -14.12 73.69
C ARG A 90 7.03 -13.72 72.30
N PHE A 91 6.26 -12.85 71.64
CA PHE A 91 6.71 -12.21 70.40
C PHE A 91 7.87 -11.28 70.72
N VAL A 92 8.96 -11.47 70.00
CA VAL A 92 10.17 -10.65 70.12
C VAL A 92 10.47 -9.87 68.85
N SER A 93 9.64 -9.97 67.81
CA SER A 93 9.68 -9.09 66.63
C SER A 93 8.27 -8.67 66.20
N PRO A 94 8.11 -7.58 65.44
CA PRO A 94 6.90 -7.35 64.66
C PRO A 94 6.76 -8.42 63.55
N PRO A 95 5.54 -8.69 63.07
CA PRO A 95 5.27 -9.62 61.98
C PRO A 95 5.71 -9.05 60.62
N VAL A 96 6.27 -9.89 59.75
CA VAL A 96 6.59 -9.59 58.35
C VAL A 96 5.63 -10.36 57.45
N ALA A 97 4.88 -9.65 56.60
CA ALA A 97 3.97 -10.28 55.64
C ALA A 97 4.67 -10.57 54.31
N LYS A 98 4.46 -11.77 53.75
CA LYS A 98 4.86 -12.15 52.40
C LYS A 98 3.76 -12.97 51.73
N GLU A 99 3.55 -12.70 50.46
CA GLU A 99 2.69 -13.49 49.60
C GLU A 99 3.50 -14.68 49.05
N VAL A 100 2.95 -15.89 49.14
CA VAL A 100 3.60 -17.14 48.74
C VAL A 100 2.62 -17.97 47.92
N ASN A 101 3.03 -18.39 46.72
CA ASN A 101 2.25 -19.32 45.89
C ASN A 101 2.80 -20.73 46.09
N ALA A 102 1.91 -21.68 46.41
CA ALA A 102 2.18 -23.10 46.48
C ALA A 102 1.46 -23.82 45.35
N PHE A 103 2.07 -24.89 44.84
CA PHE A 103 1.60 -25.59 43.64
C PHE A 103 1.40 -27.08 43.93
N SER A 104 0.44 -27.71 43.25
CA SER A 104 0.18 -29.15 43.41
C SER A 104 1.17 -29.99 42.63
N ASP A 105 1.61 -29.48 41.48
CA ASP A 105 2.42 -30.20 40.50
C ASP A 105 3.50 -29.30 39.89
N LYS A 106 4.46 -29.95 39.24
CA LYS A 106 5.44 -29.27 38.40
C LYS A 106 4.76 -28.59 37.22
N PRO A 107 5.37 -27.56 36.61
CA PRO A 107 4.83 -26.98 35.39
C PRO A 107 4.74 -28.03 34.29
N GLU A 108 3.72 -27.93 33.45
CA GLU A 108 3.61 -28.79 32.27
C GLU A 108 4.78 -28.53 31.30
N ARG A 109 5.08 -29.52 30.46
CA ARG A 109 6.10 -29.38 29.42
C ARG A 109 5.69 -28.24 28.48
N PRO A 110 6.63 -27.39 28.03
CA PRO A 110 6.31 -26.39 27.04
C PRO A 110 5.90 -27.06 25.72
N ASP A 111 5.05 -26.44 24.93
CA ASP A 111 4.92 -26.78 23.52
C ASP A 111 6.25 -26.48 22.82
N PHE A 112 6.63 -27.34 21.88
CA PHE A 112 7.89 -27.27 21.16
C PHE A 112 7.62 -27.23 19.66
N ASP A 113 8.12 -26.19 19.00
CA ASP A 113 8.12 -26.07 17.55
C ASP A 113 9.51 -25.65 17.05
N PHE A 114 9.89 -26.09 15.85
CA PHE A 114 11.16 -25.73 15.26
C PHE A 114 11.07 -25.58 13.74
N SER A 115 11.95 -24.75 13.19
CA SER A 115 12.17 -24.64 11.76
C SER A 115 13.64 -24.41 11.47
N ILE A 116 14.08 -24.85 10.30
CA ILE A 116 15.41 -24.53 9.78
C ILE A 116 15.19 -23.69 8.53
N GLN A 117 15.83 -22.53 8.48
CA GLN A 117 15.83 -21.67 7.31
C GLN A 117 17.24 -21.16 7.05
N SER A 118 17.74 -21.43 5.85
CA SER A 118 19.07 -21.05 5.39
C SER A 118 20.18 -21.32 6.42
N GLY A 119 20.16 -22.51 7.03
CA GLY A 119 21.13 -22.98 8.02
C GLY A 119 20.93 -22.45 9.45
N ILE A 120 19.82 -21.77 9.74
CA ILE A 120 19.47 -21.27 11.07
C ILE A 120 18.32 -22.10 11.64
N LEU A 121 18.60 -22.83 12.72
CA LEU A 121 17.58 -23.53 13.51
C LEU A 121 16.92 -22.54 14.46
N THR A 122 15.64 -22.28 14.24
CA THR A 122 14.80 -21.51 15.15
C THR A 122 13.94 -22.47 15.97
N VAL A 123 13.97 -22.31 17.29
CA VAL A 123 13.14 -23.09 18.23
C VAL A 123 12.21 -22.13 18.94
N GLN A 124 10.92 -22.47 18.97
CA GLN A 124 9.90 -21.75 19.71
C GLN A 124 9.33 -22.65 20.80
N LEU A 125 9.39 -22.15 22.04
CA LEU A 125 8.76 -22.75 23.20
C LEU A 125 7.59 -21.88 23.65
N SER A 126 6.48 -22.50 24.00
CA SER A 126 5.33 -21.79 24.59
C SER A 126 4.67 -22.60 25.69
N SER A 127 4.00 -21.92 26.61
CA SER A 127 3.17 -22.56 27.62
C SER A 127 1.89 -21.74 27.79
N ILE A 128 0.78 -22.43 28.06
CA ILE A 128 -0.48 -21.81 28.47
C ILE A 128 -0.45 -21.35 29.94
N ASP A 129 0.57 -21.74 30.71
CA ASP A 129 0.74 -21.37 32.11
C ASP A 129 1.45 -20.01 32.23
N ASP A 130 0.68 -18.98 32.56
CA ASP A 130 1.15 -17.59 32.76
C ASP A 130 2.16 -17.45 33.92
N SER A 131 2.35 -18.50 34.74
CA SER A 131 3.34 -18.51 35.82
C SER A 131 4.75 -18.90 35.36
N ILE A 132 4.94 -19.29 34.09
CA ILE A 132 6.27 -19.50 33.50
C ILE A 132 7.03 -18.17 33.42
N THR A 133 8.28 -18.18 33.88
CA THR A 133 9.15 -17.00 33.91
C THR A 133 10.30 -17.04 32.92
N CYS A 134 10.69 -18.25 32.51
CA CYS A 134 11.81 -18.47 31.62
C CYS A 134 11.68 -19.83 30.93
N TYR A 135 12.20 -19.92 29.72
CA TYR A 135 12.37 -21.13 28.95
C TYR A 135 13.85 -21.42 28.78
N PHE A 136 14.20 -22.69 28.64
CA PHE A 136 15.58 -23.14 28.49
C PHE A 136 15.68 -24.14 27.35
N VAL A 137 16.77 -24.04 26.59
CA VAL A 137 17.17 -25.00 25.56
C VAL A 137 18.63 -25.36 25.77
N GLU A 138 18.92 -26.65 25.87
CA GLU A 138 20.26 -27.19 25.81
C GLU A 138 20.59 -27.54 24.35
N TYR A 139 21.61 -26.89 23.81
CA TYR A 139 22.11 -27.09 22.45
C TYR A 139 23.63 -27.22 22.46
N ALA A 140 24.16 -28.27 21.83
CA ALA A 140 25.59 -28.58 21.77
C ALA A 140 26.29 -28.62 23.15
N GLY A 141 25.57 -29.07 24.19
CA GLY A 141 26.07 -29.16 25.57
C GLY A 141 26.16 -27.82 26.31
N SER A 142 25.60 -26.74 25.75
CA SER A 142 25.45 -25.45 26.40
C SER A 142 23.97 -25.14 26.62
N GLU A 143 23.65 -24.55 27.76
CA GLU A 143 22.30 -24.14 28.12
C GLU A 143 22.06 -22.67 27.75
N TYR A 144 20.91 -22.40 27.13
CA TYR A 144 20.46 -21.07 26.72
C TYR A 144 19.12 -20.79 27.37
N SER A 145 18.86 -19.54 27.73
CA SER A 145 17.59 -19.14 28.34
C SER A 145 16.91 -17.98 27.60
N SER A 146 15.58 -18.00 27.53
CA SER A 146 14.78 -16.91 26.98
C SER A 146 13.46 -16.73 27.75
N LYS A 147 13.01 -15.48 27.85
CA LYS A 147 11.70 -15.15 28.47
C LYS A 147 10.52 -15.27 27.50
N ASP A 148 10.75 -15.09 26.21
CA ASP A 148 9.73 -15.19 25.15
C ASP A 148 9.69 -16.57 24.49
N GLY A 149 10.59 -17.48 24.90
CA GLY A 149 10.67 -18.85 24.39
C GLY A 149 11.27 -18.96 22.99
N GLN A 150 11.81 -17.88 22.42
CA GLN A 150 12.44 -17.92 21.10
C GLN A 150 13.95 -18.13 21.19
N PHE A 151 14.48 -19.08 20.42
CA PHE A 151 15.91 -19.39 20.32
C PHE A 151 16.33 -19.54 18.87
N SER A 152 17.58 -19.16 18.55
CA SER A 152 18.14 -19.31 17.21
C SER A 152 19.59 -19.82 17.29
N PHE A 153 19.90 -20.84 16.52
CA PHE A 153 21.22 -21.48 16.47
C PHE A 153 21.68 -21.64 15.02
N GLU A 154 22.93 -21.29 14.73
CA GLU A 154 23.56 -21.66 13.47
C GLU A 154 23.84 -23.17 13.48
N VAL A 155 23.37 -23.88 12.46
CA VAL A 155 23.51 -25.32 12.33
C VAL A 155 24.19 -25.70 11.02
N THR A 156 24.97 -26.77 11.03
CA THR A 156 25.61 -27.31 9.83
C THR A 156 24.93 -28.59 9.39
N ARG A 157 24.63 -28.71 8.09
CA ARG A 157 24.05 -29.91 7.49
C ARG A 157 24.89 -31.17 7.78
N GLY A 158 24.21 -32.28 8.06
CA GLY A 158 24.81 -33.62 8.15
C GLY A 158 25.16 -34.13 9.55
N LYS A 159 24.64 -33.54 10.63
CA LYS A 159 24.76 -34.08 12.00
C LYS A 159 23.40 -34.15 12.68
N GLU A 160 23.09 -35.26 13.34
CA GLU A 160 21.97 -35.27 14.29
C GLU A 160 22.27 -34.34 15.47
N VAL A 161 21.28 -33.55 15.87
CA VAL A 161 21.33 -32.70 17.06
C VAL A 161 20.23 -33.12 18.00
N THR A 162 20.58 -33.42 19.24
CA THR A 162 19.61 -33.56 20.32
C THR A 162 19.39 -32.21 20.99
N LEU A 163 18.16 -31.74 20.99
CA LEU A 163 17.72 -30.60 21.78
C LEU A 163 17.04 -31.10 23.03
N ARG A 164 17.35 -30.45 24.15
CA ARG A 164 16.62 -30.67 25.41
C ARG A 164 16.04 -29.34 25.87
N ALA A 165 14.71 -29.27 25.99
CA ALA A 165 13.99 -28.03 26.25
C ALA A 165 13.08 -28.15 27.47
N TRP A 166 13.02 -27.12 28.32
CA TRP A 166 12.12 -27.07 29.46
C TRP A 166 11.75 -25.63 29.81
N SER A 167 10.76 -25.48 30.69
CA SER A 167 10.27 -24.21 31.21
C SER A 167 10.49 -24.14 32.71
N VAL A 168 10.64 -22.93 33.25
CA VAL A 168 10.81 -22.67 34.68
C VAL A 168 9.75 -21.68 35.15
N ARG A 169 9.00 -22.09 36.15
CA ARG A 169 7.95 -21.28 36.80
C ARG A 169 8.53 -20.32 37.84
N GLN A 170 7.75 -19.34 38.28
CA GLN A 170 8.13 -18.32 39.27
C GLN A 170 8.75 -18.88 40.56
N ASP A 171 8.37 -20.09 40.98
CA ASP A 171 8.92 -20.78 42.16
C ASP A 171 10.29 -21.41 41.92
N GLY A 172 10.82 -21.34 40.70
CA GLY A 172 12.08 -22.00 40.30
C GLY A 172 11.90 -23.47 39.93
N SER A 173 10.68 -24.01 39.96
CA SER A 173 10.40 -25.39 39.59
C SER A 173 10.52 -25.56 38.07
N PRO A 174 11.37 -26.50 37.58
CA PRO A 174 11.42 -26.83 36.16
C PRO A 174 10.28 -27.80 35.78
N SER A 175 9.77 -27.67 34.56
CA SER A 175 8.96 -28.71 33.92
C SER A 175 9.80 -29.94 33.57
N ASP A 176 9.13 -31.04 33.23
CA ASP A 176 9.81 -32.16 32.60
C ASP A 176 10.38 -31.71 31.23
N PRO A 177 11.62 -32.12 30.89
CA PRO A 177 12.21 -31.72 29.62
C PRO A 177 11.57 -32.47 28.45
N ILE A 178 11.51 -31.79 27.32
CA ILE A 178 11.32 -32.36 25.99
C ILE A 178 12.70 -32.68 25.43
N GLU A 179 12.86 -33.87 24.85
CA GLU A 179 14.06 -34.28 24.13
C GLU A 179 13.68 -34.57 22.68
N GLU A 180 14.14 -33.72 21.77
CA GLU A 180 13.91 -33.87 20.34
C GLU A 180 15.22 -34.15 19.61
N ILE A 181 15.21 -35.15 18.72
CA ILE A 181 16.37 -35.50 17.89
C ILE A 181 16.09 -34.98 16.48
N LEU A 182 16.84 -33.95 16.09
CA LEU A 182 16.76 -33.33 14.78
C LEU A 182 17.75 -33.98 13.82
N ASP A 183 17.25 -34.58 12.74
CA ASP A 183 18.08 -35.07 11.64
C ASP A 183 18.40 -33.92 10.66
N LEU A 184 19.56 -33.29 10.85
CA LEU A 184 20.03 -32.21 9.98
C LEU A 184 20.65 -32.70 8.67
N SER A 185 20.53 -33.99 8.33
CA SER A 185 20.94 -34.51 7.02
C SER A 185 19.82 -34.40 5.97
N ILE A 186 18.57 -34.27 6.44
CA ILE A 186 17.40 -34.04 5.59
C ILE A 186 17.53 -32.66 4.97
N ASP A 187 17.26 -32.61 3.67
CA ASP A 187 17.39 -31.45 2.81
C ASP A 187 16.12 -31.41 1.98
N ASN A 188 15.24 -30.49 2.35
CA ASN A 188 13.92 -30.41 1.75
C ASN A 188 13.99 -29.55 0.48
N PRO A 189 13.16 -29.84 -0.53
CA PRO A 189 13.11 -28.98 -1.71
C PRO A 189 12.63 -27.56 -1.35
N PRO A 190 13.08 -26.52 -2.05
CA PRO A 190 12.73 -25.14 -1.75
C PRO A 190 11.22 -24.87 -1.76
N GLU A 191 10.73 -23.98 -0.90
CA GLU A 191 9.35 -23.48 -0.94
C GLU A 191 9.22 -22.24 -1.83
N VAL A 192 8.13 -22.17 -2.60
CA VAL A 192 7.89 -21.09 -3.57
C VAL A 192 6.50 -20.50 -3.41
N SER A 193 6.45 -19.18 -3.17
CA SER A 193 5.23 -18.38 -3.09
C SER A 193 5.26 -17.22 -4.09
N LEU A 194 4.21 -17.10 -4.91
CA LEU A 194 4.07 -16.02 -5.90
C LEU A 194 3.04 -15.01 -5.42
N LYS A 195 3.45 -13.75 -5.28
CA LYS A 195 2.57 -12.62 -5.00
C LYS A 195 2.17 -11.93 -6.29
N VAL A 196 1.13 -12.48 -6.92
CA VAL A 196 0.56 -11.93 -8.16
C VAL A 196 -0.35 -10.73 -7.84
N PRO A 197 -0.07 -9.52 -8.36
CA PRO A 197 -0.96 -8.37 -8.21
C PRO A 197 -2.35 -8.65 -8.78
N LYS A 198 -3.41 -8.14 -8.17
CA LYS A 198 -4.78 -8.26 -8.67
C LYS A 198 -5.42 -6.86 -8.83
N PRO A 199 -5.91 -6.48 -10.03
CA PRO A 199 -5.86 -7.24 -11.28
C PRO A 199 -4.42 -7.30 -11.83
N TYR A 200 -4.05 -8.42 -12.46
CA TYR A 200 -2.71 -8.60 -13.02
C TYR A 200 -2.65 -8.07 -14.45
N VAL A 201 -1.67 -7.22 -14.75
CA VAL A 201 -1.53 -6.56 -16.07
C VAL A 201 -0.42 -7.16 -16.93
N GLY A 202 0.13 -8.30 -16.52
CA GLY A 202 1.21 -8.99 -17.25
C GLY A 202 2.61 -8.42 -16.98
N ASN A 203 2.79 -7.69 -15.87
CA ASN A 203 4.06 -7.08 -15.47
C ASN A 203 4.84 -7.97 -14.47
N VAL A 204 5.77 -7.38 -13.73
CA VAL A 204 6.61 -8.09 -12.75
C VAL A 204 5.80 -8.79 -11.66
N ILE A 205 6.31 -9.89 -11.15
CA ILE A 205 5.70 -10.68 -10.07
C ILE A 205 6.69 -10.83 -8.93
N GLN A 206 6.23 -10.58 -7.71
CA GLN A 206 7.02 -10.77 -6.50
C GLN A 206 7.04 -12.26 -6.12
N VAL A 207 8.19 -12.76 -5.70
CA VAL A 207 8.45 -14.15 -5.34
C VAL A 207 9.09 -14.21 -3.97
N GLU A 208 8.57 -15.10 -3.14
CA GLU A 208 9.18 -15.46 -1.87
C GLU A 208 9.67 -16.90 -1.98
N LEU A 209 10.95 -17.07 -1.67
CA LEU A 209 11.65 -18.35 -1.64
C LEU A 209 12.07 -18.61 -0.20
N ALA A 210 11.92 -19.84 0.25
CA ALA A 210 12.45 -20.32 1.52
C ALA A 210 13.05 -21.70 1.32
N ASP A 211 14.14 -21.98 2.01
CA ASP A 211 14.83 -23.26 1.96
C ASP A 211 15.47 -23.53 3.32
N ASP A 212 15.64 -24.79 3.70
CA ASP A 212 16.21 -25.14 5.00
C ASP A 212 17.73 -24.91 5.05
N TRP A 213 18.46 -25.23 3.99
CA TRP A 213 19.93 -25.15 3.99
C TRP A 213 20.51 -24.06 3.10
N ASP A 214 19.87 -23.79 1.97
CA ASP A 214 20.41 -22.88 0.98
C ASP A 214 19.95 -21.43 1.21
N GLN A 215 20.83 -20.49 0.91
CA GLN A 215 20.47 -19.07 0.87
C GLN A 215 19.71 -18.78 -0.43
N PRO A 216 18.83 -17.77 -0.48
CA PRO A 216 18.09 -17.43 -1.71
C PRO A 216 18.98 -17.14 -2.93
N GLU A 217 20.24 -16.73 -2.72
CA GLU A 217 21.23 -16.48 -3.77
C GLU A 217 21.87 -17.76 -4.36
N ASP A 218 21.80 -18.87 -3.63
CA ASP A 218 22.31 -20.18 -4.05
C ASP A 218 21.25 -21.01 -4.80
N LEU A 219 20.00 -20.55 -4.83
CA LEU A 219 18.89 -21.20 -5.51
C LEU A 219 18.88 -20.87 -7.01
N GLU A 220 18.80 -21.90 -7.85
CA GLU A 220 18.57 -21.73 -9.30
C GLU A 220 17.07 -21.59 -9.57
N VAL A 221 16.67 -20.44 -10.12
CA VAL A 221 15.26 -20.13 -10.43
C VAL A 221 15.03 -20.07 -11.94
N ILE A 222 14.18 -20.95 -12.44
CA ILE A 222 13.73 -20.98 -13.82
C ILE A 222 12.23 -20.70 -13.85
N ALA A 223 11.80 -19.68 -14.59
CA ALA A 223 10.41 -19.28 -14.64
C ALA A 223 9.92 -19.00 -16.06
N SER A 224 8.71 -19.49 -16.38
CA SER A 224 8.08 -19.34 -17.68
C SER A 224 6.56 -19.31 -17.60
N SER A 225 5.92 -18.85 -18.66
CA SER A 225 4.48 -19.04 -18.93
C SER A 225 4.35 -19.40 -20.41
N GLY A 226 4.16 -20.69 -20.73
CA GLY A 226 4.23 -21.14 -22.12
C GLY A 226 5.55 -20.76 -22.79
N ASP A 227 5.50 -19.97 -23.86
CA ASP A 227 6.68 -19.48 -24.59
C ASP A 227 7.31 -18.22 -23.97
N TYR A 228 6.67 -17.62 -22.96
CA TYR A 228 7.14 -16.39 -22.30
C TYR A 228 8.13 -16.73 -21.17
N ARG A 229 9.34 -16.16 -21.23
CA ARG A 229 10.37 -16.33 -20.20
C ARG A 229 10.31 -15.22 -19.16
N PHE A 230 10.71 -15.54 -17.94
CA PHE A 230 10.94 -14.59 -16.87
C PHE A 230 12.41 -14.60 -16.46
N TYR A 231 12.95 -13.43 -16.19
CA TYR A 231 14.24 -13.25 -15.54
C TYR A 231 14.01 -13.06 -14.04
N PHE A 232 14.66 -13.89 -13.24
CA PHE A 232 14.64 -13.76 -11.79
C PHE A 232 15.74 -12.81 -11.33
N ASN A 233 15.42 -11.94 -10.38
CA ASN A 233 16.38 -11.10 -9.67
C ASN A 233 15.94 -10.98 -8.21
N GLU A 234 16.66 -11.68 -7.32
CA GLU A 234 16.48 -11.73 -5.86
C GLU A 234 15.11 -12.18 -5.36
N SER A 235 14.07 -11.40 -5.63
CA SER A 235 12.69 -11.62 -5.18
C SER A 235 11.65 -11.26 -6.24
N VAL A 236 12.09 -10.98 -7.47
CA VAL A 236 11.22 -10.48 -8.54
C VAL A 236 11.42 -11.25 -9.83
N LEU A 237 10.31 -11.67 -10.43
CA LEU A 237 10.24 -12.21 -11.79
C LEU A 237 9.89 -11.10 -12.77
N TYR A 238 10.84 -10.77 -13.65
CA TYR A 238 10.68 -9.83 -14.74
C TYR A 238 10.33 -10.57 -16.01
N PRO A 239 9.11 -10.43 -16.55
CA PRO A 239 8.79 -11.06 -17.83
C PRO A 239 9.65 -10.41 -18.93
N GLU A 240 10.19 -11.23 -19.84
CA GLU A 240 10.96 -10.76 -21.00
C GLU A 240 10.14 -9.78 -21.88
N VAL A 241 8.84 -10.08 -22.01
CA VAL A 241 7.80 -9.26 -22.64
C VAL A 241 6.58 -9.28 -21.75
N GLN A 242 5.81 -8.18 -21.67
CA GLN A 242 4.62 -8.19 -20.82
C GLN A 242 3.68 -9.31 -21.26
N LEU A 243 3.13 -10.11 -20.35
CA LEU A 243 2.22 -11.18 -20.76
C LEU A 243 1.00 -10.60 -21.48
N PRO A 244 0.54 -11.18 -22.60
CA PRO A 244 -0.63 -10.69 -23.31
C PRO A 244 -1.91 -10.92 -22.50
N GLU A 245 -2.97 -10.18 -22.81
CA GLU A 245 -4.28 -10.37 -22.17
C GLU A 245 -4.81 -11.81 -22.35
N GLY A 246 -5.34 -12.41 -21.28
CA GLY A 246 -5.91 -13.75 -21.27
C GLY A 246 -5.41 -14.63 -20.12
N SER A 247 -5.74 -15.92 -20.20
CA SER A 247 -5.34 -16.92 -19.19
C SER A 247 -3.92 -17.43 -19.43
N HIS A 248 -3.14 -17.52 -18.36
CA HIS A 248 -1.75 -17.98 -18.36
C HIS A 248 -1.49 -18.92 -17.18
N PHE A 249 -0.46 -19.76 -17.32
CA PHE A 249 0.05 -20.59 -16.23
C PHE A 249 1.52 -20.23 -16.03
N ILE A 250 1.83 -19.59 -14.91
CA ILE A 250 3.21 -19.29 -14.54
C ILE A 250 3.78 -20.52 -13.85
N ILE A 251 4.85 -21.06 -14.41
CA ILE A 251 5.58 -22.20 -13.90
C ILE A 251 6.91 -21.67 -13.38
N VAL A 252 7.18 -21.91 -12.10
CA VAL A 252 8.45 -21.57 -11.45
C VAL A 252 9.06 -22.84 -10.90
N SER A 253 10.25 -23.17 -11.41
CA SER A 253 11.10 -24.26 -10.96
C SER A 253 12.23 -23.66 -10.13
N VAL A 254 12.36 -24.09 -8.88
CA VAL A 254 13.45 -23.66 -7.99
C VAL A 254 14.23 -24.90 -7.59
N ILE A 255 15.54 -24.86 -7.81
CA ILE A 255 16.47 -25.97 -7.59
C ILE A 255 17.49 -25.51 -6.54
N ASP A 256 17.66 -26.31 -5.51
CA ASP A 256 18.63 -26.07 -4.45
C ASP A 256 20.04 -26.54 -4.84
N SER A 257 21.04 -26.32 -3.98
CA SER A 257 22.43 -26.66 -4.29
C SER A 257 22.68 -28.18 -4.38
N SER A 258 21.77 -28.97 -3.83
CA SER A 258 21.81 -30.44 -3.79
C SER A 258 20.98 -31.10 -4.90
N GLY A 259 20.27 -30.30 -5.68
CA GLY A 259 19.44 -30.72 -6.80
C GLY A 259 18.01 -31.12 -6.42
N ASN A 260 17.53 -30.87 -5.18
CA ASN A 260 16.09 -31.00 -4.93
C ASN A 260 15.37 -29.83 -5.58
N MET A 261 14.15 -30.10 -6.06
CA MET A 261 13.43 -29.17 -6.92
C MET A 261 11.97 -29.06 -6.53
N THR A 262 11.49 -27.82 -6.49
CA THR A 262 10.07 -27.49 -6.42
C THR A 262 9.58 -26.90 -7.72
N ASN A 263 8.47 -27.43 -8.24
CA ASN A 263 7.75 -26.89 -9.38
C ASN A 263 6.42 -26.29 -8.94
N LYS A 264 6.31 -24.97 -8.97
CA LYS A 264 5.09 -24.22 -8.64
C LYS A 264 4.40 -23.75 -9.90
N THR A 265 3.18 -24.23 -10.13
CA THR A 265 2.32 -23.74 -11.22
C THR A 265 1.20 -22.87 -10.64
N THR A 266 1.14 -21.61 -11.08
CA THR A 266 0.13 -20.63 -10.64
C THR A 266 -0.69 -20.16 -11.83
N PRO A 267 -2.02 -20.42 -11.86
CA PRO A 267 -2.90 -19.84 -12.87
C PRO A 267 -3.05 -18.33 -12.63
N VAL A 268 -2.93 -17.55 -13.70
CA VAL A 268 -3.18 -16.11 -13.67
C VAL A 268 -4.04 -15.71 -14.85
N TYR A 269 -4.84 -14.66 -14.65
CA TYR A 269 -5.56 -14.00 -15.73
C TYR A 269 -5.00 -12.60 -15.89
N VAL A 270 -4.48 -12.31 -17.08
CA VAL A 270 -3.96 -10.99 -17.41
C VAL A 270 -5.11 -10.15 -17.95
N THR A 271 -5.38 -9.02 -17.30
CA THR A 271 -6.39 -8.03 -17.72
C THR A 271 -5.66 -6.76 -18.17
N LYS A 272 -5.85 -6.36 -19.43
CA LYS A 272 -5.35 -5.08 -19.98
C LYS A 272 -6.47 -4.17 -20.43
N THR A 273 -7.52 -4.73 -21.04
CA THR A 273 -8.71 -4.00 -21.43
C THR A 273 -9.39 -3.37 -20.21
N PRO A 274 -9.47 -2.04 -20.11
CA PRO A 274 -10.21 -1.40 -19.02
C PRO A 274 -11.70 -1.64 -19.21
N SER A 275 -12.43 -1.76 -18.11
CA SER A 275 -13.89 -1.86 -18.11
C SER A 275 -14.51 -0.73 -18.94
N PRO A 276 -15.53 -1.02 -19.76
CA PRO A 276 -16.25 0.01 -20.50
C PRO A 276 -17.16 0.85 -19.58
N ARG A 277 -17.39 0.42 -18.34
CA ARG A 277 -18.19 1.17 -17.36
C ARG A 277 -17.29 2.16 -16.61
N ILE A 278 -17.46 3.44 -16.91
CA ILE A 278 -16.79 4.54 -16.19
C ILE A 278 -17.64 4.92 -14.98
N PRO A 279 -17.06 5.10 -13.77
CA PRO A 279 -17.80 5.60 -12.63
C PRO A 279 -18.36 7.01 -12.89
N GLU A 280 -19.54 7.32 -12.35
CA GLU A 280 -20.16 8.64 -12.50
C GLU A 280 -20.11 9.42 -11.19
N LEU A 281 -19.38 10.54 -11.17
CA LEU A 281 -19.35 11.42 -10.02
C LEU A 281 -20.27 12.62 -10.27
N LEU A 282 -21.41 12.65 -9.56
CA LEU A 282 -22.34 13.77 -9.61
C LEU A 282 -22.09 14.73 -8.44
N ILE A 283 -22.27 16.01 -8.71
CA ILE A 283 -22.36 17.04 -7.68
C ILE A 283 -23.71 17.70 -7.87
N GLU A 284 -24.62 17.45 -6.95
CA GLU A 284 -25.88 18.19 -6.85
C GLU A 284 -25.62 19.54 -6.15
N GLU A 285 -26.29 20.59 -6.60
CA GLU A 285 -26.23 21.91 -5.94
C GLU A 285 -27.07 21.90 -4.65
N GLY A 286 -26.46 22.21 -3.51
CA GLY A 286 -27.12 22.18 -2.20
C GLY A 286 -26.14 22.07 -1.01
N THR A 287 -26.63 21.56 0.13
CA THR A 287 -25.88 21.45 1.41
C THR A 287 -24.94 20.25 1.47
N PHE A 288 -25.11 19.26 0.60
CA PHE A 288 -24.34 18.02 0.54
C PHE A 288 -24.10 17.61 -0.92
N ARG A 289 -22.99 16.92 -1.20
CA ARG A 289 -22.68 16.41 -2.56
C ARG A 289 -22.66 14.90 -2.56
N ARG A 290 -23.13 14.26 -3.63
CA ARG A 290 -23.31 12.80 -3.67
C ARG A 290 -22.54 12.16 -4.81
N ALA A 291 -21.47 11.44 -4.47
CA ALA A 291 -20.82 10.49 -5.37
C ALA A 291 -21.71 9.23 -5.53
N ILE A 292 -21.88 8.71 -6.74
CA ILE A 292 -22.68 7.51 -7.02
C ILE A 292 -21.84 6.54 -7.85
N TRP A 293 -22.06 5.24 -7.71
CA TRP A 293 -21.42 4.24 -8.57
C TRP A 293 -22.26 2.97 -8.66
N GLN A 294 -22.03 2.19 -9.70
CA GLN A 294 -22.71 0.91 -9.95
C GLN A 294 -21.66 -0.16 -10.27
N PHE A 295 -20.94 -0.60 -9.24
CA PHE A 295 -19.99 -1.70 -9.32
C PHE A 295 -20.27 -2.67 -8.18
N GLU A 296 -20.69 -3.88 -8.49
CA GLU A 296 -21.04 -4.90 -7.50
C GLU A 296 -19.79 -5.53 -6.86
N ASP A 297 -18.68 -5.65 -7.62
CA ASP A 297 -17.46 -6.36 -7.21
C ASP A 297 -16.18 -5.48 -7.20
N ALA A 298 -16.33 -4.17 -6.98
CA ALA A 298 -15.19 -3.24 -6.94
C ALA A 298 -15.08 -2.51 -5.60
N SER A 299 -13.85 -2.44 -5.07
CA SER A 299 -13.49 -1.51 -4.03
C SER A 299 -13.44 -0.10 -4.61
N ILE A 300 -14.16 0.81 -3.97
CA ILE A 300 -14.28 2.20 -4.44
C ILE A 300 -13.49 3.12 -3.53
N LYS A 301 -12.82 4.10 -4.14
CA LYS A 301 -12.11 5.17 -3.44
C LYS A 301 -12.56 6.50 -4.01
N LEU A 302 -13.08 7.36 -3.17
CA LEU A 302 -13.23 8.77 -3.53
C LEU A 302 -11.89 9.46 -3.29
N GLN A 303 -11.29 9.95 -4.35
CA GLN A 303 -10.00 10.65 -4.32
C GLN A 303 -10.22 12.16 -4.34
N ARG A 304 -9.36 12.89 -3.62
CA ARG A 304 -9.26 14.35 -3.67
C ARG A 304 -7.93 14.73 -4.32
N PHE A 305 -7.90 15.73 -5.20
CA PHE A 305 -6.65 16.27 -5.70
C PHE A 305 -6.03 17.20 -4.66
N TRP A 306 -4.80 16.92 -4.24
CA TRP A 306 -4.09 17.69 -3.22
C TRP A 306 -2.58 17.66 -3.48
N ASN A 307 -1.92 18.81 -3.35
CA ASN A 307 -0.46 18.95 -3.54
C ASN A 307 0.09 18.33 -4.84
N GLY A 308 -0.67 18.42 -5.94
CA GLY A 308 -0.25 17.93 -7.25
C GLY A 308 -0.52 16.45 -7.52
N ALA A 309 -1.19 15.74 -6.62
CA ALA A 309 -1.53 14.33 -6.79
C ALA A 309 -2.97 14.02 -6.35
N TRP A 310 -3.53 12.92 -6.85
CA TRP A 310 -4.78 12.36 -6.35
C TRP A 310 -4.49 11.52 -5.09
N ILE A 311 -5.15 11.86 -3.98
CA ILE A 311 -5.02 11.14 -2.71
C ILE A 311 -6.36 10.51 -2.31
N ASP A 312 -6.30 9.35 -1.68
CA ASP A 312 -7.50 8.70 -1.14
C ASP A 312 -8.10 9.56 -0.02
N HIS A 313 -9.39 9.89 -0.13
CA HIS A 313 -10.10 10.77 0.80
C HIS A 313 -11.17 10.04 1.61
N ILE A 314 -12.06 9.30 0.92
CA ILE A 314 -13.08 8.48 1.56
C ILE A 314 -13.06 7.08 0.93
N VAL A 315 -13.07 6.07 1.79
CA VAL A 315 -13.28 4.67 1.41
C VAL A 315 -14.71 4.32 1.84
N PRO A 316 -15.67 4.18 0.90
CA PRO A 316 -17.03 3.76 1.20
C PRO A 316 -17.04 2.36 1.83
N GLN A 317 -18.03 2.09 2.68
CA GLN A 317 -18.29 0.73 3.16
C GLN A 317 -18.74 -0.17 2.01
N GLU A 318 -18.48 -1.46 2.14
CA GLU A 318 -18.88 -2.46 1.14
C GLU A 318 -20.40 -2.48 0.93
N GLY A 319 -20.85 -2.65 -0.32
CA GLY A 319 -22.27 -2.63 -0.69
C GLY A 319 -22.92 -1.23 -0.75
N VAL A 320 -22.20 -0.17 -0.35
CA VAL A 320 -22.67 1.21 -0.54
C VAL A 320 -22.42 1.62 -1.99
N SER A 321 -23.44 2.15 -2.66
CA SER A 321 -23.38 2.66 -4.05
C SER A 321 -23.33 4.19 -4.15
N SER A 322 -23.25 4.88 -3.00
CA SER A 322 -23.09 6.33 -2.98
C SER A 322 -22.49 6.84 -1.68
N VAL A 323 -21.64 7.88 -1.75
CA VAL A 323 -21.09 8.58 -0.58
C VAL A 323 -21.46 10.05 -0.63
N VAL A 324 -21.82 10.58 0.54
CA VAL A 324 -22.06 12.01 0.74
C VAL A 324 -20.76 12.68 1.15
N ILE A 325 -20.31 13.65 0.35
CA ILE A 325 -19.24 14.57 0.71
C ILE A 325 -19.89 15.69 1.54
N SER A 326 -19.59 15.71 2.84
CA SER A 326 -20.12 16.72 3.75
C SER A 326 -19.51 18.09 3.44
N ARG A 327 -20.22 19.15 3.84
CA ARG A 327 -19.72 20.53 3.73
C ARG A 327 -18.38 20.74 4.42
N GLU A 328 -18.19 20.09 5.57
CA GLU A 328 -16.96 20.11 6.37
C GLU A 328 -15.77 19.46 5.65
N GLY A 329 -16.00 18.59 4.67
CA GLY A 329 -14.97 17.91 3.89
C GLY A 329 -14.41 18.72 2.71
N MET A 330 -14.93 19.92 2.45
CA MET A 330 -14.54 20.77 1.33
C MET A 330 -13.74 21.99 1.77
N SER A 331 -12.73 22.36 0.98
CA SER A 331 -11.96 23.58 1.22
C SER A 331 -12.69 24.84 0.77
N GLU A 332 -12.41 25.96 1.44
CA GLU A 332 -12.94 27.28 1.07
C GLU A 332 -12.54 27.71 -0.35
N ARG A 333 -11.40 27.20 -0.85
CA ARG A 333 -10.89 27.48 -2.21
C ARG A 333 -11.47 26.54 -3.27
N GLY A 334 -12.10 25.46 -2.83
CA GLY A 334 -12.66 24.40 -3.63
C GLY A 334 -11.64 23.31 -3.96
N ASP A 335 -12.13 22.09 -4.07
CA ASP A 335 -11.36 20.87 -4.24
C ASP A 335 -11.84 20.11 -5.49
N PHE A 336 -10.95 19.28 -6.04
CA PHE A 336 -11.30 18.35 -7.12
C PHE A 336 -11.47 16.95 -6.56
N TYR A 337 -12.52 16.27 -7.00
CA TYR A 337 -12.81 14.90 -6.62
C TYR A 337 -12.96 14.01 -7.85
N ARG A 338 -12.57 12.75 -7.71
CA ARG A 338 -12.85 11.67 -8.69
C ARG A 338 -13.08 10.36 -7.96
N ILE A 339 -13.78 9.44 -8.61
CA ILE A 339 -13.92 8.06 -8.16
C ILE A 339 -12.84 7.22 -8.84
N HIS A 340 -12.13 6.43 -8.04
CA HIS A 340 -11.25 5.38 -8.50
C HIS A 340 -11.81 4.03 -8.03
N ALA A 341 -11.97 3.10 -8.97
CA ALA A 341 -12.47 1.76 -8.69
C ALA A 341 -11.34 0.73 -8.89
N SER A 342 -11.27 -0.25 -7.99
CA SER A 342 -10.31 -1.34 -8.04
C SER A 342 -11.04 -2.67 -7.86
N SER A 343 -10.84 -3.62 -8.77
CA SER A 343 -11.40 -4.97 -8.68
C SER A 343 -10.31 -5.99 -9.00
N PRO A 344 -10.30 -7.16 -8.34
CA PRO A 344 -9.37 -8.24 -8.68
C PRO A 344 -9.46 -8.68 -10.15
N GLU A 345 -10.62 -8.51 -10.79
CA GLU A 345 -10.90 -9.03 -12.13
C GLU A 345 -10.86 -7.94 -13.22
N HIS A 346 -11.11 -6.68 -12.84
CA HIS A 346 -11.31 -5.58 -13.78
C HIS A 346 -10.38 -4.40 -13.52
N LEU A 347 -9.79 -3.88 -14.61
CA LEU A 347 -9.17 -2.57 -14.62
C LEU A 347 -10.26 -1.50 -14.83
N TYR A 348 -10.22 -0.42 -14.06
CA TYR A 348 -11.08 0.73 -14.27
C TYR A 348 -10.25 1.98 -14.57
N ILE A 349 -10.75 2.79 -15.49
CA ILE A 349 -10.29 4.17 -15.64
C ILE A 349 -11.01 5.06 -14.62
N PRO A 350 -10.37 6.16 -14.15
CA PRO A 350 -10.98 7.05 -13.17
C PRO A 350 -12.26 7.71 -13.69
N SER A 351 -13.16 8.10 -12.78
CA SER A 351 -14.31 8.93 -13.15
C SER A 351 -13.86 10.29 -13.67
N ILE A 352 -14.77 10.92 -14.40
CA ILE A 352 -14.68 12.33 -14.77
C ILE A 352 -14.58 13.17 -13.49
N PRO A 353 -13.52 13.99 -13.34
CA PRO A 353 -13.37 14.81 -12.15
C PRO A 353 -14.42 15.92 -12.08
N VAL A 354 -14.76 16.25 -10.85
CA VAL A 354 -15.68 17.34 -10.53
C VAL A 354 -14.99 18.34 -9.63
N PHE A 355 -15.32 19.61 -9.82
CA PHE A 355 -14.86 20.68 -8.95
C PHE A 355 -15.94 21.03 -7.93
N ALA A 356 -15.53 21.18 -6.68
CA ALA A 356 -16.43 21.40 -5.57
C ALA A 356 -15.97 22.53 -4.65
N LYS A 357 -16.80 23.57 -4.47
CA LYS A 357 -16.53 24.71 -3.60
C LYS A 357 -17.77 25.15 -2.82
N GLU A 358 -17.58 25.57 -1.57
CA GLU A 358 -18.64 26.01 -0.66
C GLU A 358 -19.27 27.37 -1.03
N SER A 359 -18.53 28.25 -1.71
CA SER A 359 -18.87 29.66 -1.88
C SER A 359 -19.98 29.93 -2.92
N GLN A 360 -20.63 31.08 -2.76
CA GLN A 360 -21.56 31.65 -3.74
C GLN A 360 -20.79 32.34 -4.87
N PHE A 361 -21.26 32.15 -6.10
CA PHE A 361 -20.70 32.80 -7.28
C PHE A 361 -21.36 34.15 -7.53
N ARG A 362 -20.57 35.15 -7.91
CA ARG A 362 -21.10 36.40 -8.46
C ARG A 362 -21.70 36.11 -9.82
N ARG A 363 -23.02 36.27 -9.95
CA ARG A 363 -23.72 36.08 -11.21
C ARG A 363 -23.43 37.23 -12.18
N PHE A 364 -22.97 36.90 -13.39
CA PHE A 364 -22.79 37.84 -14.49
C PHE A 364 -24.04 37.82 -15.37
N THR A 365 -24.51 39.03 -15.71
CA THR A 365 -25.67 39.26 -16.58
C THR A 365 -25.38 40.22 -17.73
N ALA A 366 -24.25 40.94 -17.68
CA ALA A 366 -23.82 41.82 -18.76
C ALA A 366 -23.18 41.01 -19.89
N GLU A 367 -23.62 41.24 -21.12
CA GLU A 367 -23.06 40.60 -22.32
C GLU A 367 -21.55 40.84 -22.43
N ASN A 368 -21.07 42.06 -22.20
CA ASN A 368 -19.65 42.39 -22.30
C ASN A 368 -18.92 42.12 -20.97
N VAL A 369 -18.01 41.16 -20.98
CA VAL A 369 -17.20 40.79 -19.82
C VAL A 369 -15.86 41.50 -19.88
N VAL A 370 -15.60 42.38 -18.92
CA VAL A 370 -14.38 43.20 -18.84
C VAL A 370 -13.38 42.72 -17.79
N SER A 371 -13.80 41.93 -16.80
CA SER A 371 -12.93 41.41 -15.74
C SER A 371 -13.61 40.33 -14.88
N PHE A 372 -12.83 39.36 -14.40
CA PHE A 372 -13.19 38.40 -13.35
C PHE A 372 -12.49 38.69 -11.99
N MET A 373 -11.94 39.89 -11.82
CA MET A 373 -11.14 40.21 -10.64
C MET A 373 -11.97 40.18 -9.34
N GLY A 374 -11.40 39.58 -8.29
CA GLY A 374 -11.83 39.74 -6.90
C GLY A 374 -12.99 38.86 -6.43
N SER A 375 -13.53 37.94 -7.24
CA SER A 375 -14.59 37.02 -6.82
C SER A 375 -14.75 35.84 -7.77
N ASP A 376 -15.37 34.75 -7.29
CA ASP A 376 -15.86 33.68 -8.16
C ASP A 376 -16.98 34.21 -9.08
N ALA A 377 -16.99 33.78 -10.34
CA ALA A 377 -17.94 34.26 -11.34
C ALA A 377 -18.80 33.11 -11.89
N LEU A 378 -20.08 33.41 -12.15
CA LEU A 378 -21.02 32.51 -12.80
C LEU A 378 -21.58 33.18 -14.05
N LEU A 379 -21.29 32.60 -15.22
CA LEU A 379 -21.89 32.98 -16.50
C LEU A 379 -23.17 32.17 -16.69
N SER A 380 -24.31 32.84 -16.63
CA SER A 380 -25.61 32.17 -16.49
C SER A 380 -26.17 31.67 -17.82
N THR A 381 -26.90 30.56 -17.75
CA THR A 381 -27.55 29.90 -18.90
C THR A 381 -28.37 30.85 -19.77
N GLY A 382 -28.39 30.59 -21.08
CA GLY A 382 -29.19 31.32 -22.07
C GLY A 382 -28.67 32.72 -22.44
N ASN A 383 -27.47 33.08 -21.99
CA ASN A 383 -26.84 34.36 -22.33
C ASN A 383 -25.64 34.18 -23.27
N THR A 384 -25.41 35.18 -24.11
CA THR A 384 -24.17 35.36 -24.85
C THR A 384 -23.26 36.30 -24.06
N PHE A 385 -22.00 35.91 -23.86
CA PHE A 385 -20.98 36.71 -23.21
C PHE A 385 -19.81 36.95 -24.16
N ARG A 386 -19.36 38.20 -24.27
CA ARG A 386 -18.29 38.65 -25.15
C ARG A 386 -17.13 39.17 -24.32
N LEU A 387 -15.93 38.62 -24.51
CA LEU A 387 -14.74 39.14 -23.82
C LEU A 387 -14.33 40.49 -24.40
N VAL A 388 -14.07 41.44 -23.51
CA VAL A 388 -13.47 42.73 -23.83
C VAL A 388 -12.00 42.72 -23.42
N GLY A 389 -11.12 42.43 -24.38
CA GLY A 389 -9.69 42.29 -24.15
C GLY A 389 -9.29 40.95 -23.53
N ASN A 390 -8.05 40.86 -23.06
CA ASN A 390 -7.55 39.67 -22.38
C ASN A 390 -8.06 39.64 -20.95
N LEU A 391 -8.58 38.49 -20.52
CA LEU A 391 -9.13 38.30 -19.18
C LEU A 391 -8.38 37.19 -18.44
N THR A 392 -8.38 37.26 -17.11
CA THR A 392 -7.72 36.27 -16.25
C THR A 392 -8.71 35.69 -15.26
N VAL A 393 -8.76 34.36 -15.17
CA VAL A 393 -9.29 33.62 -14.03
C VAL A 393 -8.15 33.51 -13.02
N TRP A 394 -8.24 34.27 -11.94
CA TRP A 394 -7.14 34.42 -10.98
C TRP A 394 -6.97 33.20 -10.09
N GLN A 395 -5.76 33.01 -9.57
CA GLN A 395 -5.49 31.94 -8.62
C GLN A 395 -6.43 32.04 -7.41
N GLY A 396 -7.00 30.91 -7.00
CA GLY A 396 -7.97 30.84 -5.90
C GLY A 396 -9.39 31.30 -6.25
N THR A 397 -9.64 31.78 -7.48
CA THR A 397 -10.99 32.09 -7.98
C THR A 397 -11.46 31.08 -9.01
N VAL A 398 -12.77 31.02 -9.17
CA VAL A 398 -13.46 30.09 -10.07
C VAL A 398 -14.30 30.89 -11.05
N VAL A 399 -14.25 30.53 -12.33
CA VAL A 399 -15.25 30.94 -13.31
C VAL A 399 -16.04 29.71 -13.73
N ARG A 400 -17.34 29.72 -13.43
CA ARG A 400 -18.29 28.69 -13.86
C ARG A 400 -19.10 29.19 -15.05
N ILE A 401 -19.24 28.35 -16.07
CA ILE A 401 -20.08 28.60 -17.24
C ILE A 401 -21.20 27.55 -17.25
N GLU A 402 -22.44 28.03 -17.16
CA GLU A 402 -23.64 27.17 -17.14
C GLU A 402 -24.02 26.65 -18.55
N PRO A 403 -24.88 25.62 -18.63
CA PRO A 403 -25.31 25.05 -19.91
C PRO A 403 -25.92 26.08 -20.87
N GLY A 404 -25.67 25.92 -22.17
CA GLY A 404 -26.25 26.74 -23.23
C GLY A 404 -25.70 28.16 -23.35
N VAL A 405 -24.62 28.50 -22.65
CA VAL A 405 -23.94 29.77 -22.81
C VAL A 405 -23.18 29.84 -24.14
N GLU A 406 -23.22 31.01 -24.78
CA GLU A 406 -22.33 31.35 -25.88
C GLU A 406 -21.21 32.28 -25.38
N PHE A 407 -19.97 31.83 -25.40
CA PHE A 407 -18.81 32.60 -24.94
C PHE A 407 -17.94 32.98 -26.13
N VAL A 408 -17.93 34.27 -26.47
CA VAL A 408 -17.36 34.80 -27.72
C VAL A 408 -16.10 35.60 -27.47
N PHE A 409 -15.03 35.27 -28.20
CA PHE A 409 -13.77 36.01 -28.29
C PHE A 409 -13.79 36.91 -29.54
N PRO A 410 -14.13 38.22 -29.46
CA PRO A 410 -14.44 39.00 -30.67
C PRO A 410 -13.23 39.44 -31.50
N ARG A 411 -12.03 39.43 -30.92
CA ARG A 411 -10.78 39.95 -31.52
C ARG A 411 -9.55 39.05 -31.28
N GLY A 412 -9.76 37.73 -31.18
CA GLY A 412 -8.67 36.81 -30.84
C GLY A 412 -8.09 37.04 -29.43
N ASN A 413 -8.95 37.48 -28.51
CA ASN A 413 -8.54 37.73 -27.12
C ASN A 413 -8.11 36.42 -26.45
N ASN A 414 -7.36 36.56 -25.35
CA ASN A 414 -6.93 35.44 -24.54
C ASN A 414 -7.69 35.39 -23.21
N LEU A 415 -8.17 34.20 -22.83
CA LEU A 415 -8.58 33.90 -21.48
C LEU A 415 -7.45 33.14 -20.77
N ILE A 416 -6.83 33.77 -19.79
CA ILE A 416 -5.73 33.19 -19.00
C ILE A 416 -6.33 32.53 -17.76
N VAL A 417 -6.05 31.26 -17.54
CA VAL A 417 -6.59 30.48 -16.41
C VAL A 417 -5.46 30.13 -15.45
N SER A 418 -5.41 30.81 -14.32
CA SER A 418 -4.52 30.51 -13.18
C SER A 418 -5.31 30.01 -11.96
N GLY A 419 -6.64 30.18 -11.95
CA GLY A 419 -7.59 29.54 -11.04
C GLY A 419 -8.30 28.35 -11.67
N VAL A 420 -9.61 28.25 -11.50
CA VAL A 420 -10.42 27.14 -12.06
C VAL A 420 -11.42 27.67 -13.09
N LEU A 421 -11.40 27.10 -14.29
CA LEU A 421 -12.44 27.28 -15.29
C LEU A 421 -13.29 26.00 -15.37
N ASP A 422 -14.55 26.08 -14.93
CA ASP A 422 -15.50 24.96 -14.88
C ASP A 422 -16.66 25.24 -15.85
N ILE A 423 -16.74 24.47 -16.93
CA ILE A 423 -17.72 24.63 -18.00
C ILE A 423 -18.59 23.38 -18.03
N ASP A 424 -19.88 23.53 -17.76
CA ASP A 424 -20.84 22.44 -17.80
C ASP A 424 -21.89 22.67 -18.89
N GLY A 425 -21.76 21.94 -19.99
CA GLY A 425 -22.68 21.94 -21.13
C GLY A 425 -23.43 20.62 -21.31
N ARG A 426 -23.47 19.74 -20.29
CA ARG A 426 -24.08 18.40 -20.43
C ARG A 426 -25.59 18.44 -20.72
N GLN A 427 -26.31 19.41 -20.16
CA GLN A 427 -27.74 19.60 -20.45
C GLN A 427 -28.00 20.32 -21.77
N ASN A 428 -27.15 21.29 -22.10
CA ASN A 428 -27.20 22.06 -23.33
C ASN A 428 -25.78 22.55 -23.62
N ARG A 429 -25.25 22.23 -24.81
CA ARG A 429 -23.84 22.43 -25.13
C ARG A 429 -23.44 23.90 -25.00
N VAL A 430 -22.26 24.15 -24.46
CA VAL A 430 -21.67 25.49 -24.40
C VAL A 430 -20.90 25.73 -25.68
N SER A 431 -21.11 26.89 -26.32
CA SER A 431 -20.38 27.29 -27.52
C SER A 431 -19.29 28.29 -27.14
N ILE A 432 -18.03 27.95 -27.42
CA ILE A 432 -16.89 28.83 -27.23
C ILE A 432 -16.31 29.15 -28.60
N SER A 433 -16.47 30.40 -29.04
CA SER A 433 -16.17 30.77 -30.43
C SER A 433 -15.36 32.06 -30.59
N SER A 434 -14.56 32.11 -31.65
CA SER A 434 -13.87 33.34 -32.07
C SER A 434 -14.16 33.64 -33.56
N PRO A 435 -15.07 34.58 -33.88
CA PRO A 435 -15.58 34.74 -35.24
C PRO A 435 -14.55 35.19 -36.28
N SER A 436 -13.62 36.07 -35.89
CA SER A 436 -12.78 36.85 -36.81
C SER A 436 -11.30 36.45 -36.79
N VAL A 437 -10.76 36.12 -35.62
CA VAL A 437 -9.35 35.79 -35.38
C VAL A 437 -9.32 34.65 -34.38
N MET A 438 -8.34 33.76 -34.43
CA MET A 438 -8.22 32.65 -33.47
C MET A 438 -8.20 33.14 -32.01
N GLY A 439 -9.15 32.69 -31.19
CA GLY A 439 -9.16 32.90 -29.75
C GLY A 439 -8.25 31.89 -29.03
N THR A 440 -7.80 32.21 -27.82
CA THR A 440 -6.99 31.27 -27.02
C THR A 440 -7.47 31.20 -25.58
N ILE A 441 -7.65 29.99 -25.08
CA ILE A 441 -7.72 29.70 -23.64
C ILE A 441 -6.36 29.18 -23.22
N SER A 442 -5.67 29.92 -22.35
CA SER A 442 -4.34 29.60 -21.86
C SER A 442 -4.42 29.17 -20.40
N VAL A 443 -4.30 27.88 -20.12
CA VAL A 443 -4.20 27.38 -18.74
C VAL A 443 -2.74 27.44 -18.31
N THR A 444 -2.48 28.16 -17.23
CA THR A 444 -1.13 28.50 -16.75
C THR A 444 -0.82 27.79 -15.44
N GLN A 445 0.38 28.04 -14.89
CA GLN A 445 0.86 27.36 -13.67
C GLN A 445 -0.18 27.38 -12.53
N GLY A 446 -0.58 26.20 -12.08
CA GLY A 446 -1.54 26.01 -10.98
C GLY A 446 -3.01 26.20 -11.37
N GLY A 447 -3.30 26.53 -12.63
CA GLY A 447 -4.66 26.59 -13.16
C GLY A 447 -5.25 25.22 -13.46
N SER A 448 -6.57 25.14 -13.51
CA SER A 448 -7.33 23.95 -13.91
C SER A 448 -8.43 24.31 -14.88
N ILE A 449 -8.71 23.40 -15.82
CA ILE A 449 -9.87 23.48 -16.70
C ILE A 449 -10.66 22.17 -16.62
N ILE A 450 -11.98 22.31 -16.47
CA ILE A 450 -12.92 21.22 -16.71
C ILE A 450 -13.94 21.71 -17.73
N ALA A 451 -14.02 21.03 -18.86
CA ALA A 451 -15.00 21.29 -19.90
C ALA A 451 -15.80 20.01 -20.18
N ARG A 452 -17.13 20.12 -20.09
CA ARG A 452 -18.06 19.03 -20.35
C ARG A 452 -19.10 19.49 -21.37
N GLY A 453 -19.28 18.80 -22.49
CA GLY A 453 -20.27 19.17 -23.50
C GLY A 453 -20.00 20.54 -24.14
N VAL A 454 -18.78 20.79 -24.61
CA VAL A 454 -18.34 22.12 -25.09
C VAL A 454 -17.86 22.06 -26.54
N ASP A 455 -18.31 23.01 -27.36
CA ASP A 455 -17.85 23.21 -28.73
C ASP A 455 -16.86 24.38 -28.80
N PHE A 456 -15.58 24.08 -29.05
CA PHE A 456 -14.52 25.05 -29.28
C PHE A 456 -14.35 25.29 -30.78
N SER A 457 -14.87 26.43 -31.25
CA SER A 457 -14.83 26.87 -32.63
C SER A 457 -13.85 28.03 -32.81
N ARG A 458 -12.84 27.90 -33.67
CA ARG A 458 -11.80 28.94 -33.86
C ARG A 458 -11.16 29.37 -32.55
N THR A 459 -10.98 28.40 -31.64
CA THR A 459 -10.45 28.62 -30.30
C THR A 459 -9.46 27.52 -29.98
N ARG A 460 -8.24 27.91 -29.59
CA ARG A 460 -7.19 26.98 -29.17
C ARG A 460 -7.17 26.83 -27.66
N LEU A 461 -7.03 25.60 -27.18
CA LEU A 461 -6.72 25.30 -25.79
C LEU A 461 -5.22 25.03 -25.66
N VAL A 462 -4.53 25.92 -24.95
CA VAL A 462 -3.08 25.83 -24.72
C VAL A 462 -2.83 25.72 -23.23
N VAL A 463 -2.22 24.64 -22.79
CA VAL A 463 -1.93 24.37 -21.38
C VAL A 463 -0.43 24.40 -21.14
N ARG A 464 0.00 25.15 -20.11
CA ARG A 464 1.38 25.30 -19.66
C ARG A 464 1.45 25.25 -18.13
N GLY A 465 1.58 24.05 -17.57
CA GLY A 465 1.73 23.83 -16.13
C GLY A 465 0.40 23.73 -15.34
N ALA A 466 -0.63 23.10 -15.90
CA ALA A 466 -1.91 22.93 -15.20
C ALA A 466 -1.84 21.93 -14.03
N ASN A 467 -2.74 22.09 -13.08
CA ASN A 467 -3.04 21.02 -12.13
C ASN A 467 -3.85 19.93 -12.83
N ILE A 468 -5.01 20.29 -13.39
CA ILE A 468 -5.95 19.33 -13.98
C ILE A 468 -6.49 19.88 -15.31
N VAL A 469 -6.55 19.01 -16.32
CA VAL A 469 -7.24 19.24 -17.59
C VAL A 469 -8.26 18.13 -17.80
N VAL A 470 -9.55 18.48 -17.85
CA VAL A 470 -10.64 17.55 -18.15
C VAL A 470 -11.40 18.02 -19.37
N LEU A 471 -11.55 17.13 -20.35
CA LEU A 471 -12.38 17.32 -21.53
C LEU A 471 -13.35 16.13 -21.64
N GLU A 472 -14.63 16.36 -21.46
CA GLU A 472 -15.69 15.36 -21.63
C GLU A 472 -16.62 15.84 -22.76
N ASP A 473 -16.88 14.99 -23.75
CA ASP A 473 -17.82 15.30 -24.84
C ASP A 473 -17.55 16.68 -25.49
N CYS A 474 -16.27 17.01 -25.67
CA CYS A 474 -15.84 18.28 -26.24
C CYS A 474 -15.49 18.15 -27.72
N VAL A 475 -15.75 19.19 -28.50
CA VAL A 475 -15.30 19.31 -29.90
C VAL A 475 -14.28 20.42 -30.01
N LEU A 476 -13.03 20.08 -30.32
CA LEU A 476 -11.93 21.02 -30.50
C LEU A 476 -11.55 21.08 -31.98
N SER A 477 -12.03 22.09 -32.69
CA SER A 477 -11.79 22.21 -34.14
C SER A 477 -10.37 22.65 -34.51
N ASP A 478 -9.68 23.38 -33.62
CA ASP A 478 -8.37 23.99 -33.88
C ASP A 478 -7.25 23.44 -32.99
N GLY A 479 -7.44 22.22 -32.48
CA GLY A 479 -6.41 21.43 -31.81
C GLY A 479 -6.25 21.63 -30.31
N LEU A 480 -5.42 20.77 -29.75
CA LEU A 480 -5.11 20.66 -28.33
C LEU A 480 -3.58 20.65 -28.13
N ARG A 481 -3.08 21.56 -27.31
CA ARG A 481 -1.68 21.53 -26.86
C ARG A 481 -1.60 21.57 -25.34
N ILE A 482 -1.16 20.47 -24.74
CA ILE A 482 -0.87 20.36 -23.32
C ILE A 482 0.62 20.16 -23.14
N ASP A 483 1.27 21.07 -22.42
CA ASP A 483 2.70 21.02 -22.13
C ASP A 483 2.93 21.33 -20.64
N GLY A 484 2.86 20.30 -19.81
CA GLY A 484 2.85 20.42 -18.35
C GLY A 484 1.44 20.33 -17.78
N ALA A 485 1.07 19.15 -17.26
CA ALA A 485 -0.15 18.96 -16.47
C ALA A 485 0.01 17.80 -15.47
N ARG A 486 -0.53 17.91 -14.25
CA ARG A 486 -0.49 16.78 -13.31
C ARG A 486 -1.46 15.67 -13.68
N SER A 487 -2.65 16.04 -14.15
CA SER A 487 -3.68 15.09 -14.57
C SER A 487 -4.38 15.56 -15.83
N VAL A 488 -4.47 14.69 -16.83
CA VAL A 488 -5.20 14.90 -18.07
C VAL A 488 -6.22 13.78 -18.25
N GLN A 489 -7.48 14.15 -18.43
CA GLN A 489 -8.56 13.19 -18.67
C GLN A 489 -9.42 13.67 -19.84
N ILE A 490 -9.45 12.89 -20.91
CA ILE A 490 -10.16 13.20 -22.16
C ILE A 490 -11.13 12.05 -22.45
N TYR A 491 -12.41 12.33 -22.40
CA TYR A 491 -13.45 11.32 -22.56
C TYR A 491 -14.43 11.73 -23.66
N SER A 492 -14.77 10.78 -24.53
CA SER A 492 -15.77 10.93 -25.59
C SER A 492 -15.63 12.21 -26.41
N SER A 493 -14.39 12.71 -26.59
CA SER A 493 -14.13 14.02 -27.18
C SER A 493 -13.60 13.89 -28.61
N LYS A 494 -13.87 14.90 -29.43
CA LYS A 494 -13.40 15.00 -30.81
C LYS A 494 -12.37 16.12 -30.93
N ILE A 495 -11.14 15.78 -31.25
CA ILE A 495 -10.03 16.72 -31.38
C ILE A 495 -9.52 16.71 -32.82
N LEU A 496 -9.50 17.88 -33.45
CA LEU A 496 -9.13 18.05 -34.84
C LEU A 496 -7.85 18.88 -34.98
N SER A 497 -7.22 18.80 -36.15
CA SER A 497 -6.10 19.63 -36.60
C SER A 497 -4.76 19.34 -35.93
N SER A 498 -4.63 19.49 -34.61
CA SER A 498 -3.38 19.21 -33.89
C SER A 498 -3.60 18.57 -32.52
N PHE A 499 -2.72 17.65 -32.14
CA PHE A 499 -2.78 16.97 -30.85
C PHE A 499 -1.39 16.80 -30.25
N PHE A 500 -1.13 17.51 -29.14
CA PHE A 500 0.13 17.44 -28.42
C PHE A 500 -0.13 17.29 -26.93
N ILE A 501 0.45 16.25 -26.31
CA ILE A 501 0.52 16.09 -24.86
C ILE A 501 1.99 15.86 -24.47
N GLY A 502 2.52 16.79 -23.68
CA GLY A 502 3.87 16.81 -23.18
C GLY A 502 3.91 17.03 -21.67
N ASN A 503 4.89 16.43 -20.98
CA ASN A 503 5.18 16.70 -19.57
C ASN A 503 3.96 16.46 -18.65
N ALA A 504 3.27 15.33 -18.82
CA ALA A 504 2.11 14.96 -18.03
C ALA A 504 2.37 13.77 -17.11
N ASP A 505 1.92 13.85 -15.85
CA ASP A 505 2.16 12.78 -14.87
C ASP A 505 1.21 11.59 -15.12
N GLU A 506 -0.09 11.85 -15.30
CA GLU A 506 -1.09 10.84 -15.71
C GLU A 506 -2.01 11.37 -16.83
N VAL A 507 -2.24 10.53 -17.84
CA VAL A 507 -3.12 10.84 -18.99
C VAL A 507 -4.07 9.66 -19.24
N PHE A 508 -5.37 9.94 -19.24
CA PHE A 508 -6.41 9.00 -19.65
C PHE A 508 -7.18 9.56 -20.83
N ILE A 509 -7.28 8.78 -21.91
CA ILE A 509 -8.06 9.10 -23.09
C ILE A 509 -8.97 7.91 -23.37
N ASP A 510 -10.28 8.10 -23.31
CA ASP A 510 -11.24 7.02 -23.58
C ASP A 510 -12.36 7.45 -24.52
N GLY A 511 -12.76 6.55 -25.42
CA GLY A 511 -13.91 6.78 -26.31
C GLY A 511 -13.76 7.97 -27.26
N SER A 512 -12.54 8.47 -27.47
CA SER A 512 -12.30 9.76 -28.13
C SER A 512 -11.83 9.60 -29.57
N ILE A 513 -12.03 10.64 -30.37
CA ILE A 513 -11.61 10.68 -31.78
C ILE A 513 -10.59 11.80 -31.95
N VAL A 514 -9.39 11.46 -32.38
CA VAL A 514 -8.32 12.39 -32.71
C VAL A 514 -8.00 12.28 -34.20
N ASN A 515 -8.14 13.39 -34.91
CA ASN A 515 -7.71 13.54 -36.30
C ASN A 515 -6.83 14.78 -36.41
N ALA A 516 -5.52 14.56 -36.51
CA ALA A 516 -4.53 15.63 -36.50
C ALA A 516 -3.48 15.42 -37.58
N GLU A 517 -2.78 16.47 -38.00
CA GLU A 517 -1.59 16.30 -38.85
C GLU A 517 -0.51 15.47 -38.13
N THR A 518 -0.32 15.76 -36.84
CA THR A 518 0.60 15.03 -35.97
C THR A 518 -0.03 14.77 -34.61
N ILE A 519 0.18 13.57 -34.09
CA ILE A 519 -0.08 13.20 -32.69
C ILE A 519 1.26 13.08 -31.98
N THR A 520 1.49 13.93 -30.98
CA THR A 520 2.73 13.89 -30.19
C THR A 520 2.43 13.59 -28.73
N LEU A 521 3.09 12.56 -28.20
CA LEU A 521 3.08 12.17 -26.78
C LEU A 521 4.52 12.19 -26.28
N THR A 522 4.85 13.10 -25.37
CA THR A 522 6.25 13.29 -24.95
C THR A 522 6.41 13.50 -23.45
N HIS A 523 7.50 13.00 -22.86
CA HIS A 523 7.83 13.18 -21.43
C HIS A 523 6.66 12.89 -20.48
N SER A 524 5.87 11.86 -20.78
CA SER A 524 4.64 11.56 -20.02
C SER A 524 4.78 10.23 -19.29
N ALA A 525 4.64 10.26 -17.96
CA ALA A 525 4.98 9.13 -17.11
C ALA A 525 4.04 7.94 -17.32
N PHE A 526 2.75 8.21 -17.55
CA PHE A 526 1.74 7.22 -17.88
C PHE A 526 0.66 7.79 -18.80
N VAL A 527 0.45 7.15 -19.95
CA VAL A 527 -0.60 7.47 -20.91
C VAL A 527 -1.40 6.21 -21.23
N SER A 528 -2.71 6.24 -20.95
CA SER A 528 -3.65 5.18 -21.32
C SER A 528 -4.67 5.72 -22.31
N ILE A 529 -4.66 5.17 -23.52
CA ILE A 529 -5.59 5.47 -24.60
C ILE A 529 -6.40 4.21 -24.86
N SER A 530 -7.70 4.25 -24.56
CA SER A 530 -8.60 3.12 -24.75
C SER A 530 -9.80 3.48 -25.62
N ARG A 531 -10.29 2.50 -26.40
CA ARG A 531 -11.51 2.64 -27.23
C ARG A 531 -11.55 3.93 -28.05
N SER A 532 -10.39 4.37 -28.54
CA SER A 532 -10.24 5.67 -29.19
C SER A 532 -9.74 5.50 -30.62
N ASP A 533 -10.14 6.41 -31.49
CA ASP A 533 -9.70 6.47 -32.88
C ASP A 533 -8.62 7.56 -33.02
N MET A 534 -7.40 7.14 -33.34
CA MET A 534 -6.22 7.99 -33.44
C MET A 534 -5.72 7.98 -34.88
N SER A 535 -5.97 9.06 -35.62
CA SER A 535 -5.59 9.19 -37.03
C SER A 535 -4.70 10.42 -37.22
N ALA A 536 -3.51 10.23 -37.82
CA ALA A 536 -2.60 11.30 -38.17
C ALA A 536 -1.68 10.94 -39.33
N ASP A 537 -0.97 11.92 -39.92
CA ASP A 537 0.12 11.57 -40.85
C ASP A 537 1.28 10.95 -40.08
N GLU A 538 1.60 11.52 -38.92
CA GLU A 538 2.69 11.07 -38.05
C GLU A 538 2.27 10.96 -36.57
N ILE A 539 2.67 9.87 -35.93
CA ILE A 539 2.55 9.67 -34.47
C ILE A 539 3.95 9.62 -33.88
N VAL A 540 4.27 10.55 -32.96
CA VAL A 540 5.57 10.65 -32.31
C VAL A 540 5.43 10.40 -30.82
N ILE A 541 6.17 9.42 -30.30
CA ILE A 541 6.20 9.03 -28.89
C ILE A 541 7.65 9.10 -28.39
N GLU A 542 7.91 10.00 -27.44
CA GLU A 542 9.24 10.19 -26.86
C GLU A 542 9.22 10.19 -25.33
N GLN A 543 10.17 9.51 -24.70
CA GLN A 543 10.32 9.45 -23.23
C GLN A 543 8.98 9.23 -22.50
N SER A 544 8.14 8.34 -23.02
CA SER A 544 6.78 8.14 -22.52
C SER A 544 6.41 6.66 -22.40
N ASN A 545 5.55 6.36 -21.43
CA ASN A 545 4.92 5.05 -21.31
C ASN A 545 3.48 5.12 -21.81
N VAL A 546 3.21 4.56 -22.98
CA VAL A 546 1.93 4.68 -23.67
C VAL A 546 1.27 3.32 -23.84
N ARG A 547 -0.02 3.24 -23.54
CA ARG A 547 -0.84 2.06 -23.80
C ARG A 547 -1.98 2.45 -24.71
N PHE A 548 -2.04 1.83 -25.88
CA PHE A 548 -3.21 1.82 -26.75
C PHE A 548 -3.95 0.50 -26.54
N ILE A 549 -5.23 0.57 -26.21
CA ILE A 549 -6.02 -0.59 -25.83
C ILE A 549 -7.36 -0.54 -26.54
N ASP A 550 -7.70 -1.59 -27.28
CA ASP A 550 -8.98 -1.68 -28.02
C ASP A 550 -9.24 -0.42 -28.87
N SER A 551 -8.18 0.12 -29.50
CA SER A 551 -8.17 1.42 -30.18
C SER A 551 -7.85 1.25 -31.66
N SER A 552 -8.28 2.21 -32.48
CA SER A 552 -7.89 2.30 -33.89
C SER A 552 -6.72 3.27 -34.04
N ILE A 553 -5.67 2.86 -34.73
CA ILE A 553 -4.48 3.67 -34.98
C ILE A 553 -4.22 3.69 -36.48
N GLU A 554 -4.31 4.88 -37.08
CA GLU A 554 -4.03 5.13 -38.49
C GLU A 554 -2.92 6.16 -38.61
N ALA A 555 -1.81 5.78 -39.26
CA ALA A 555 -0.70 6.69 -39.53
C ALA A 555 0.13 6.31 -40.76
N GLN A 556 0.75 7.29 -41.42
CA GLN A 556 1.80 6.97 -42.39
C GLN A 556 3.07 6.52 -41.68
N LEU A 557 3.42 7.20 -40.59
CA LEU A 557 4.60 6.93 -39.79
C LEU A 557 4.29 6.96 -38.30
N SER A 558 4.78 5.97 -37.56
CA SER A 558 4.85 5.98 -36.10
C SER A 558 6.31 5.91 -35.64
N VAL A 559 6.74 6.90 -34.88
CA VAL A 559 8.09 6.99 -34.30
C VAL A 559 8.01 6.83 -32.79
N THR A 560 8.75 5.87 -32.26
CA THR A 560 8.90 5.61 -30.82
C THR A 560 10.37 5.69 -30.45
N GLU A 561 10.77 6.70 -29.67
CA GLU A 561 12.17 6.94 -29.36
C GLU A 561 12.44 7.34 -27.89
N ARG A 562 13.74 7.34 -27.55
CA ARG A 562 14.29 7.77 -26.25
C ARG A 562 13.70 7.02 -25.06
N PHE A 563 13.95 5.71 -24.98
CA PHE A 563 13.52 4.86 -23.88
C PHE A 563 12.00 4.89 -23.64
N SER A 564 11.22 5.07 -24.69
CA SER A 564 9.76 4.96 -24.62
C SER A 564 9.31 3.52 -24.55
N ALA A 565 8.19 3.25 -23.89
CA ALA A 565 7.55 1.95 -23.88
C ALA A 565 6.11 2.08 -24.39
N VAL A 566 5.79 1.36 -25.45
CA VAL A 566 4.46 1.38 -26.08
C VAL A 566 3.86 -0.02 -26.06
N VAL A 567 2.63 -0.15 -25.56
CA VAL A 567 1.84 -1.38 -25.65
C VAL A 567 0.60 -1.10 -26.49
N MET A 568 0.38 -1.91 -27.53
CA MET A 568 -0.80 -1.86 -28.39
C MET A 568 -1.54 -3.19 -28.27
N ALA A 569 -2.62 -3.22 -27.48
CA ALA A 569 -3.39 -4.43 -27.21
C ALA A 569 -4.76 -4.37 -27.88
N LYS A 570 -5.11 -5.40 -28.66
CA LYS A 570 -6.38 -5.51 -29.40
C LYS A 570 -6.67 -4.32 -30.30
N CYS A 571 -5.63 -3.68 -30.82
CA CYS A 571 -5.77 -2.49 -31.65
C CYS A 571 -6.03 -2.85 -33.12
N SER A 572 -6.77 -2.00 -33.81
CA SER A 572 -6.83 -1.98 -35.28
C SER A 572 -5.72 -1.07 -35.80
N LEU A 573 -4.80 -1.60 -36.59
CA LEU A 573 -3.60 -0.88 -37.01
C LEU A 573 -3.60 -0.68 -38.53
N SER A 574 -3.57 0.57 -38.96
CA SER A 574 -3.35 0.99 -40.33
C SER A 574 -2.13 1.93 -40.37
N VAL A 575 -0.95 1.37 -40.08
CA VAL A 575 0.30 2.14 -39.97
C VAL A 575 1.25 1.75 -41.10
N GLY A 576 1.68 2.72 -41.90
CA GLY A 576 2.58 2.49 -43.04
C GLY A 576 3.99 2.04 -42.61
N ALA A 577 4.58 2.74 -41.64
CA ALA A 577 5.89 2.42 -41.08
C ALA A 577 5.97 2.66 -39.57
N PHE A 578 6.69 1.79 -38.87
CA PHE A 578 7.11 1.93 -37.48
C PHE A 578 8.62 2.16 -37.43
N THR A 579 9.05 3.16 -36.67
CA THR A 579 10.47 3.44 -36.40
C THR A 579 10.68 3.43 -34.89
N ILE A 580 11.47 2.47 -34.40
CA ILE A 580 11.68 2.25 -32.96
C ILE A 580 13.16 2.41 -32.65
N LEU A 581 13.50 3.42 -31.86
CA LEU A 581 14.87 3.91 -31.68
C LEU A 581 15.25 4.09 -30.20
N SER A 582 16.56 4.12 -29.96
CA SER A 582 17.18 4.65 -28.73
C SER A 582 16.67 3.96 -27.46
N GLY A 583 16.80 2.63 -27.42
CA GLY A 583 16.42 1.80 -26.27
C GLY A 583 14.91 1.69 -26.03
N SER A 584 14.09 2.13 -26.98
CA SER A 584 12.63 2.07 -26.83
C SER A 584 12.06 0.68 -27.15
N SER A 585 10.89 0.39 -26.60
CA SER A 585 10.17 -0.86 -26.82
C SER A 585 8.75 -0.63 -27.34
N VAL A 586 8.33 -1.47 -28.28
CA VAL A 586 6.93 -1.54 -28.74
C VAL A 586 6.46 -2.98 -28.64
N GLN A 587 5.29 -3.18 -28.04
CA GLN A 587 4.63 -4.46 -27.92
C GLN A 587 3.26 -4.44 -28.61
N ILE A 588 3.00 -5.38 -29.51
CA ILE A 588 1.76 -5.48 -30.30
C ILE A 588 1.06 -6.81 -30.02
N GLU A 589 -0.12 -6.76 -29.41
CA GLU A 589 -0.88 -7.93 -28.94
C GLU A 589 -2.22 -8.05 -29.65
N ASN A 590 -2.49 -9.24 -30.23
CA ASN A 590 -3.74 -9.55 -30.95
C ASN A 590 -4.20 -8.42 -31.89
N PRO A 591 -3.34 -7.89 -32.78
CA PRO A 591 -3.71 -6.77 -33.63
C PRO A 591 -4.62 -7.20 -34.77
N LYS A 592 -5.45 -6.26 -35.23
CA LYS A 592 -6.08 -6.33 -36.55
C LYS A 592 -5.32 -5.39 -37.49
N ILE A 593 -4.37 -5.93 -38.25
CA ILE A 593 -3.56 -5.12 -39.18
C ILE A 593 -4.30 -5.00 -40.51
N MET A 594 -4.47 -3.76 -40.96
CA MET A 594 -5.23 -3.39 -42.17
C MET A 594 -4.33 -3.09 -43.38
N VAL A 595 -3.02 -2.92 -43.14
CA VAL A 595 -2.01 -2.65 -44.17
C VAL A 595 -1.17 -3.89 -44.41
N ASP A 596 -1.01 -4.27 -45.68
CA ASP A 596 -0.09 -5.32 -46.06
C ASP A 596 1.35 -4.78 -46.05
N GLU A 597 2.28 -5.50 -45.42
CA GLU A 597 3.71 -5.17 -45.36
C GLU A 597 4.09 -3.83 -44.70
N SER A 598 3.52 -3.49 -43.55
CA SER A 598 4.01 -2.36 -42.72
C SER A 598 5.51 -2.52 -42.44
N GLN A 599 6.30 -1.49 -42.77
CA GLN A 599 7.75 -1.53 -42.54
C GLN A 599 8.06 -1.26 -41.07
N VAL A 600 8.95 -2.03 -40.47
CA VAL A 600 9.41 -1.80 -39.09
C VAL A 600 10.93 -1.67 -39.07
N SER A 601 11.43 -0.52 -38.61
CA SER A 601 12.85 -0.26 -38.44
C SER A 601 13.23 -0.21 -36.97
N LEU A 602 14.19 -1.03 -36.55
CA LEU A 602 14.70 -1.11 -35.18
C LEU A 602 16.18 -0.73 -35.13
N ALA A 603 16.54 0.24 -34.28
CA ALA A 603 17.94 0.61 -34.08
C ALA A 603 18.25 1.05 -32.64
N ASN A 604 19.53 0.99 -32.27
CA ASN A 604 20.07 1.45 -30.98
C ASN A 604 19.44 0.74 -29.77
N PHE A 605 19.62 -0.58 -29.66
CA PHE A 605 19.13 -1.41 -28.56
C PHE A 605 17.60 -1.45 -28.39
N SER A 606 16.86 -1.14 -29.45
CA SER A 606 15.40 -1.12 -29.42
C SER A 606 14.78 -2.51 -29.52
N ARG A 607 13.53 -2.62 -29.05
CA ARG A 607 12.83 -3.90 -28.96
C ARG A 607 11.44 -3.83 -29.59
N LEU A 608 11.10 -4.87 -30.34
CA LEU A 608 9.76 -5.12 -30.83
C LEU A 608 9.30 -6.49 -30.35
N SER A 609 8.15 -6.53 -29.69
CA SER A 609 7.48 -7.78 -29.32
C SER A 609 6.13 -7.83 -30.00
N PHE A 610 5.79 -8.88 -30.72
CA PHE A 610 4.55 -8.92 -31.48
C PHE A 610 3.93 -10.31 -31.55
N SER A 611 2.60 -10.37 -31.58
CA SER A 611 1.88 -11.63 -31.75
C SER A 611 2.17 -12.24 -33.13
N GLU A 612 2.26 -13.58 -33.22
CA GLU A 612 2.46 -14.32 -34.46
C GLU A 612 1.42 -13.97 -35.54
N TYR A 613 0.21 -13.54 -35.15
CA TYR A 613 -0.81 -13.05 -36.09
C TYR A 613 -0.35 -11.85 -36.92
N ALA A 614 0.60 -11.05 -36.42
CA ALA A 614 1.16 -9.89 -37.11
C ALA A 614 2.31 -10.25 -38.07
N LEU A 615 2.89 -11.45 -37.95
CA LEU A 615 4.13 -11.82 -38.66
C LEU A 615 4.03 -11.66 -40.19
N LYS A 616 2.85 -11.93 -40.76
CA LYS A 616 2.64 -11.84 -42.22
C LYS A 616 2.49 -10.40 -42.73
N SER A 617 2.19 -9.46 -41.84
CA SER A 617 1.91 -8.07 -42.19
C SER A 617 3.06 -7.13 -41.85
N LEU A 618 4.11 -7.59 -41.18
CA LEU A 618 5.25 -6.77 -40.76
C LEU A 618 6.52 -7.14 -41.53
N ARG A 619 7.19 -6.13 -42.11
CA ARG A 619 8.52 -6.26 -42.69
C ARG A 619 9.57 -5.63 -41.78
N ILE A 620 10.27 -6.47 -41.02
CA ILE A 620 11.17 -6.03 -39.94
C ILE A 620 12.62 -5.89 -40.46
N VAL A 621 13.22 -4.73 -40.20
CA VAL A 621 14.64 -4.42 -40.43
C VAL A 621 15.24 -3.98 -39.10
N ALA A 622 16.17 -4.78 -38.57
CA ALA A 622 16.81 -4.52 -37.28
C ALA A 622 18.33 -4.39 -37.43
N ASP A 623 18.93 -3.48 -36.67
CA ASP A 623 20.39 -3.47 -36.48
C ASP A 623 20.87 -4.66 -35.62
N ARG A 624 22.19 -4.79 -35.43
CA ARG A 624 22.77 -5.92 -34.67
C ARG A 624 22.47 -5.90 -33.16
N THR A 625 22.01 -4.78 -32.63
CA THR A 625 21.80 -4.57 -31.19
C THR A 625 20.33 -4.63 -30.78
N SER A 626 19.44 -4.57 -31.76
CA SER A 626 17.99 -4.52 -31.57
C SER A 626 17.39 -5.91 -31.75
N ILE A 627 16.27 -6.16 -31.06
CA ILE A 627 15.66 -7.49 -30.99
C ILE A 627 14.19 -7.39 -31.40
N ALA A 628 13.76 -8.31 -32.26
CA ALA A 628 12.37 -8.52 -32.60
C ALA A 628 11.95 -9.94 -32.18
N THR A 629 10.92 -10.05 -31.34
CA THR A 629 10.45 -11.32 -30.79
C THR A 629 8.98 -11.53 -31.16
N ALA A 630 8.70 -12.63 -31.85
CA ALA A 630 7.32 -13.07 -32.09
C ALA A 630 6.85 -13.96 -30.92
N PHE A 631 5.59 -13.83 -30.52
CA PHE A 631 4.97 -14.66 -29.49
C PHE A 631 3.61 -15.20 -29.91
N LYS A 632 3.22 -16.36 -29.39
CA LYS A 632 1.94 -17.01 -29.71
C LYS A 632 0.74 -16.33 -29.07
#